data_AF-A0A7D5GN36-F1
#
_entry.id   AF-A0A7D5GN36-F1
#
_cell.length_a   1.000
_cell.length_b   1.000
_cell.length_c   1.000
_cell.angle_alpha   90.00
_cell.angle_beta   90.00
_cell.angle_gamma   90.00
#
_symmetry.space_group_name_H-M   'P 1'
#
loop_
_entity.id
_entity.type
_entity.pdbx_description
1 polymer ?
#
loop_
_entity_poly.entity_id
_entity_poly.type
_entity_poly.pdbx_seq_one_letter_code
_entity_poly.pdbx_strand_id
1 'polypeptide(L)'
;MSADSADEPSAEGRGPDEAYCRSCGVLIDADARYCPTCGAPQDGPSPSSATSSLDTALDDLLEGGNPFVAAVLSAVFPGLGQLYNRELEKGLLVIAASILAVLSAVILVGFVLYPAVWLFAIYDAYTVAERQSATGGRDAMRGVDAASDTKPPRDD
;
A
#
# COMPACT_ATOMS: atom_id res chain seq x y z
N MET A 1 32.68 -35.82 -69.31
CA MET A 1 33.01 -34.43 -68.93
C MET A 1 31.83 -33.97 -68.07
N SER A 2 31.81 -34.00 -66.74
CA SER A 2 32.70 -33.43 -65.70
C SER A 2 32.76 -31.90 -65.74
N ALA A 3 32.03 -31.29 -64.81
CA ALA A 3 32.24 -29.99 -64.13
C ALA A 3 31.23 -29.99 -62.96
N ASP A 4 31.54 -30.33 -61.71
CA ASP A 4 32.57 -29.82 -60.78
C ASP A 4 32.17 -28.46 -60.14
N SER A 5 31.73 -28.55 -58.88
CA SER A 5 32.11 -27.74 -57.72
C SER A 5 31.56 -26.33 -57.46
N ALA A 6 30.82 -26.25 -56.35
CA ALA A 6 30.99 -25.30 -55.23
C ALA A 6 30.34 -25.99 -53.99
N ASP A 7 30.96 -26.42 -52.88
CA ASP A 7 32.14 -25.96 -52.11
C ASP A 7 32.03 -24.45 -51.80
N GLU A 8 31.76 -23.89 -50.61
CA GLU A 8 31.75 -24.26 -49.18
C GLU A 8 31.06 -23.04 -48.44
N PRO A 9 30.69 -23.02 -47.12
CA PRO A 9 31.33 -23.73 -46.02
C PRO A 9 30.39 -24.40 -44.99
N SER A 10 30.98 -25.37 -44.31
CA SER A 10 30.57 -25.90 -43.01
C SER A 10 30.21 -24.80 -42.01
N ALA A 11 28.96 -24.84 -41.52
CA ALA A 11 28.64 -24.48 -40.16
C ALA A 11 28.24 -25.79 -39.46
N GLU A 12 29.21 -26.44 -38.82
CA GLU A 12 28.95 -27.52 -37.86
C GLU A 12 28.04 -26.96 -36.76
N GLY A 13 26.75 -27.23 -36.89
CA GLY A 13 25.75 -26.75 -35.96
C GLY A 13 24.37 -26.72 -36.60
N ARG A 14 23.68 -27.87 -36.50
CA ARG A 14 22.21 -27.97 -36.45
C ARG A 14 21.41 -27.65 -37.72
N GLY A 15 20.52 -28.57 -38.09
CA GLY A 15 19.57 -28.36 -39.19
C GLY A 15 18.55 -27.26 -38.88
N PRO A 16 17.93 -26.66 -39.92
CA PRO A 16 16.95 -25.58 -39.77
C PRO A 16 15.69 -26.00 -38.99
N ASP A 17 15.40 -27.29 -38.94
CA ASP A 17 14.22 -27.88 -38.30
C ASP A 17 14.55 -28.58 -36.96
N GLU A 18 15.71 -28.29 -36.37
CA GLU A 18 16.16 -28.96 -35.13
C GLU A 18 16.32 -27.97 -33.96
N ALA A 19 15.62 -28.20 -32.84
CA ALA A 19 15.71 -27.45 -31.58
C ALA A 19 16.44 -28.25 -30.48
N TYR A 20 17.04 -27.57 -29.49
CA TYR A 20 17.78 -28.20 -28.40
C TYR A 20 16.80 -28.17 -27.26
N CYS A 21 16.58 -29.31 -26.64
CA CYS A 21 15.69 -29.36 -25.49
C CYS A 21 16.22 -28.40 -24.41
N ARG A 22 15.35 -27.48 -23.95
CA ARG A 22 15.70 -26.50 -22.91
C ARG A 22 16.00 -27.13 -21.54
N SER A 23 15.66 -28.40 -21.36
CA SER A 23 15.80 -29.13 -20.09
C SER A 23 17.04 -30.03 -20.08
N CYS A 24 17.21 -30.89 -21.11
CA CYS A 24 18.28 -31.89 -21.12
C CYS A 24 19.34 -31.69 -22.22
N GLY A 25 19.16 -30.71 -23.11
CA GLY A 25 20.14 -30.38 -24.14
C GLY A 25 20.25 -31.35 -25.32
N VAL A 26 19.35 -32.32 -25.45
CA VAL A 26 19.29 -33.23 -26.61
C VAL A 26 18.74 -32.50 -27.85
N LEU A 27 19.20 -32.89 -29.04
CA LEU A 27 18.58 -32.49 -30.31
C LEU A 27 17.19 -33.09 -30.45
N ILE A 28 16.21 -32.24 -30.73
CA ILE A 28 14.81 -32.57 -30.98
C ILE A 28 14.33 -31.82 -32.21
N ASP A 29 13.16 -32.18 -32.74
CA ASP A 29 12.51 -31.39 -33.78
C ASP A 29 12.11 -30.00 -33.22
N ALA A 30 12.18 -28.98 -34.07
CA ALA A 30 11.77 -27.62 -33.72
C ALA A 30 10.27 -27.53 -33.38
N ASP A 31 9.44 -28.43 -33.88
CA ASP A 31 8.00 -28.48 -33.60
C ASP A 31 7.62 -29.38 -32.40
N ALA A 32 8.58 -30.06 -31.80
CA ALA A 32 8.33 -31.08 -30.79
C ALA A 32 7.75 -30.48 -29.50
N ARG A 33 6.44 -30.69 -29.26
CA ARG A 33 5.72 -30.28 -28.04
C ARG A 33 6.36 -30.78 -26.74
N TYR A 34 6.91 -31.99 -26.76
CA TYR A 34 7.55 -32.65 -25.63
C TYR A 34 8.86 -33.29 -26.06
N CYS A 35 9.87 -33.23 -25.21
CA CYS A 35 11.14 -33.91 -25.44
C CYS A 35 10.96 -35.44 -25.26
N PRO A 36 11.30 -36.29 -26.24
CA PRO A 36 11.16 -37.75 -26.13
C PRO A 36 12.15 -38.38 -25.13
N THR A 37 13.25 -37.68 -24.81
CA THR A 37 14.30 -38.21 -23.94
C THR A 37 14.07 -37.90 -22.46
N CYS A 38 13.60 -36.68 -22.14
CA CYS A 38 13.40 -36.26 -20.74
C CYS A 38 11.94 -35.93 -20.37
N GLY A 39 11.03 -35.88 -21.35
CA GLY A 39 9.62 -35.57 -21.14
C GLY A 39 9.30 -34.09 -20.91
N ALA A 40 10.29 -33.19 -20.91
CA ALA A 40 10.05 -31.76 -20.67
C ALA A 40 9.24 -31.13 -21.83
N PRO A 41 8.22 -30.31 -21.54
CA PRO A 41 7.47 -29.57 -22.56
C PRO A 41 8.32 -28.49 -23.20
N GLN A 42 8.21 -28.32 -24.52
CA GLN A 42 9.00 -27.37 -25.31
C GLN A 42 8.15 -26.28 -25.96
N ASP A 43 6.83 -26.33 -25.83
CA ASP A 43 5.93 -25.22 -26.17
C ASP A 43 6.47 -23.94 -25.51
N GLY A 44 7.05 -23.05 -26.32
CA GLY A 44 7.47 -21.74 -25.89
C GLY A 44 6.27 -20.80 -25.86
N PRO A 45 6.35 -19.71 -25.08
CA PRO A 45 5.38 -18.62 -25.20
C PRO A 45 5.35 -18.12 -26.65
N SER A 46 4.18 -18.25 -27.29
CA SER A 46 3.83 -17.59 -28.55
C SER A 46 4.17 -16.08 -28.46
N PRO A 47 4.50 -15.35 -29.54
CA PRO A 47 4.69 -13.90 -29.51
C PRO A 47 3.47 -13.10 -28.99
N SER A 48 2.33 -13.74 -28.76
CA SER A 48 1.20 -13.20 -27.96
C SER A 48 1.44 -13.19 -26.45
N SER A 49 2.58 -13.69 -25.98
CA SER A 49 3.02 -13.70 -24.58
C SER A 49 3.96 -12.56 -24.22
N ALA A 50 4.16 -11.59 -25.12
CA ALA A 50 4.78 -10.31 -24.76
C ALA A 50 3.93 -9.52 -23.74
N THR A 51 2.66 -9.89 -23.53
CA THR A 51 1.87 -9.47 -22.37
C THR A 51 2.21 -10.29 -21.13
N SER A 52 2.63 -11.56 -21.26
CA SER A 52 3.03 -12.41 -20.13
C SER A 52 4.32 -11.96 -19.46
N SER A 53 5.27 -11.34 -20.15
CA SER A 53 6.47 -10.80 -19.48
C SER A 53 6.13 -9.54 -18.69
N LEU A 54 5.11 -8.78 -19.10
CA LEU A 54 4.60 -7.65 -18.33
C LEU A 54 3.69 -8.13 -17.19
N ASP A 55 2.83 -9.12 -17.42
CA ASP A 55 1.98 -9.73 -16.40
C ASP A 55 2.82 -10.53 -15.39
N THR A 56 3.86 -11.25 -15.80
CA THR A 56 4.82 -11.95 -14.91
C THR A 56 5.79 -10.97 -14.24
N ALA A 57 6.20 -9.87 -14.88
CA ALA A 57 6.96 -8.81 -14.19
C ALA A 57 6.07 -8.01 -13.23
N LEU A 58 4.78 -7.85 -13.55
CA LEU A 58 3.80 -7.24 -12.67
C LEU A 58 3.50 -8.19 -11.51
N ASP A 59 3.33 -9.49 -11.74
CA ASP A 59 3.24 -10.52 -10.70
C ASP A 59 4.54 -10.59 -9.87
N ASP A 60 5.74 -10.54 -10.43
CA ASP A 60 7.00 -10.52 -9.64
C ASP A 60 7.14 -9.25 -8.78
N LEU A 61 6.65 -8.11 -9.27
CA LEU A 61 6.61 -6.85 -8.50
C LEU A 61 5.49 -6.86 -7.43
N LEU A 62 4.43 -7.66 -7.63
CA LEU A 62 3.33 -7.82 -6.68
C LEU A 62 3.59 -8.94 -5.65
N GLU A 63 4.34 -9.98 -6.02
CA GLU A 63 4.62 -11.19 -5.21
C GLU A 63 5.95 -11.10 -4.44
N GLY A 64 6.76 -10.08 -4.70
CA GLY A 64 7.96 -9.75 -3.92
C GLY A 64 7.68 -9.16 -2.52
N GLY A 65 6.42 -9.00 -2.14
CA GLY A 65 5.99 -8.62 -0.80
C GLY A 65 5.25 -9.76 -0.14
N ASN A 66 5.98 -10.62 0.58
CA ASN A 66 5.52 -11.78 1.37
C ASN A 66 3.97 -11.96 1.40
N PRO A 67 3.40 -13.01 0.78
CA PRO A 67 1.95 -13.21 0.68
C PRO A 67 1.24 -13.28 2.04
N PHE A 68 1.96 -13.59 3.12
CA PHE A 68 1.46 -13.50 4.49
C PHE A 68 1.33 -12.05 4.97
N VAL A 69 2.24 -11.15 4.55
CA VAL A 69 2.14 -9.70 4.77
C VAL A 69 0.98 -9.14 3.96
N ALA A 70 0.80 -9.54 2.69
CA ALA A 70 -0.37 -9.15 1.90
C ALA A 70 -1.69 -9.58 2.56
N ALA A 71 -1.76 -10.81 3.10
CA ALA A 71 -2.92 -11.33 3.83
C ALA A 71 -3.15 -10.65 5.19
N VAL A 72 -2.09 -10.25 5.89
CA VAL A 72 -2.21 -9.49 7.15
C VAL A 72 -2.57 -8.03 6.88
N LEU A 73 -2.04 -7.41 5.82
CA LEU A 73 -2.43 -6.08 5.36
C LEU A 73 -3.88 -6.05 4.87
N SER A 74 -4.34 -7.17 4.30
CA SER A 74 -5.73 -7.46 3.95
C SER A 74 -6.64 -7.64 5.16
N ALA A 75 -6.15 -8.23 6.25
CA ALA A 75 -6.90 -8.31 7.50
C ALA A 75 -7.10 -6.93 8.15
N VAL A 76 -6.26 -5.96 7.80
CA VAL A 76 -6.39 -4.54 8.21
C VAL A 76 -7.44 -3.78 7.35
N PHE A 77 -7.88 -4.32 6.21
CA PHE A 77 -8.89 -3.71 5.32
C PHE A 77 -10.03 -4.69 4.92
N PRO A 78 -11.27 -4.49 5.39
CA PRO A 78 -12.40 -5.37 5.06
C PRO A 78 -12.61 -5.53 3.54
N GLY A 79 -12.60 -6.78 3.04
CA GLY A 79 -12.92 -7.12 1.64
C GLY A 79 -11.94 -8.05 0.94
N LEU A 80 -10.70 -8.16 1.39
CA LEU A 80 -9.68 -8.98 0.71
C LEU A 80 -9.87 -10.50 0.84
N GLY A 81 -10.56 -10.99 1.88
CA GLY A 81 -10.92 -12.41 2.00
C GLY A 81 -11.90 -12.91 0.93
N GLN A 82 -12.72 -12.02 0.37
CA GLN A 82 -13.67 -12.36 -0.72
C GLN A 82 -12.95 -12.44 -2.09
N LEU A 83 -11.82 -11.75 -2.24
CA LEU A 83 -10.99 -11.81 -3.45
C LEU A 83 -10.30 -13.18 -3.59
N TYR A 84 -9.93 -13.80 -2.46
CA TYR A 84 -9.36 -15.15 -2.43
C TYR A 84 -10.36 -16.22 -2.90
N ASN A 85 -11.65 -16.02 -2.63
CA ASN A 85 -12.71 -16.97 -2.99
C ASN A 85 -13.15 -16.88 -4.47
N ARG A 86 -12.43 -16.10 -5.31
CA ARG A 86 -12.75 -15.83 -6.74
C ARG A 86 -14.14 -15.22 -6.99
N GLU A 87 -14.87 -14.82 -5.94
CA GLU A 87 -16.19 -14.19 -6.02
C GLU A 87 -16.06 -12.65 -6.09
N LEU A 88 -15.52 -12.16 -7.21
CA LEU A 88 -15.21 -10.73 -7.41
C LEU A 88 -16.39 -9.79 -7.20
N GLU A 89 -17.60 -10.21 -7.60
CA GLU A 89 -18.82 -9.43 -7.46
C GLU A 89 -19.16 -9.15 -5.98
N LYS A 90 -19.01 -10.16 -5.13
CA LYS A 90 -19.28 -10.05 -3.69
C LYS A 90 -18.16 -9.28 -2.98
N GLY A 91 -16.92 -9.48 -3.40
CA GLY A 91 -15.77 -8.74 -2.88
C GLY A 91 -15.89 -7.24 -3.10
N LEU A 92 -16.28 -6.81 -4.31
CA LEU A 92 -16.48 -5.39 -4.60
C LEU A 92 -17.59 -4.77 -3.76
N LEU A 93 -18.71 -5.48 -3.55
CA LEU A 93 -19.81 -5.02 -2.70
C LEU A 93 -19.37 -4.82 -1.25
N VAL A 94 -18.59 -5.75 -0.68
CA VAL A 94 -18.07 -5.64 0.69
C VAL A 94 -17.11 -4.47 0.83
N ILE A 95 -16.23 -4.26 -0.16
CA ILE A 95 -15.32 -3.11 -0.19
C ILE A 95 -16.11 -1.80 -0.25
N ALA A 96 -17.07 -1.68 -1.18
CA ALA A 96 -17.90 -0.47 -1.29
C ALA A 96 -18.71 -0.19 -0.01
N ALA A 97 -19.29 -1.23 0.58
CA ALA A 97 -20.02 -1.11 1.85
C ALA A 97 -19.09 -0.67 3.00
N SER A 98 -17.86 -1.18 3.05
CA SER A 98 -16.89 -0.79 4.07
C SER A 98 -16.44 0.67 3.95
N ILE A 99 -16.22 1.16 2.74
CA ILE A 99 -15.90 2.58 2.49
C ILE A 99 -17.05 3.47 2.95
N LEU A 100 -18.29 3.12 2.56
CA LEU A 100 -19.48 3.85 2.98
C LEU A 100 -19.66 3.84 4.50
N ALA A 101 -19.41 2.70 5.16
CA ALA A 101 -19.50 2.59 6.62
C ALA A 101 -18.47 3.48 7.33
N VAL A 102 -17.21 3.48 6.86
CA VAL A 102 -16.16 4.32 7.44
C VAL A 102 -16.45 5.80 7.22
N LEU A 103 -16.82 6.20 6.01
CA LEU A 103 -17.19 7.60 5.71
C LEU A 103 -18.38 8.05 6.55
N SER A 104 -19.41 7.21 6.68
CA SER A 104 -20.57 7.49 7.52
C SER A 104 -20.17 7.65 8.99
N ALA A 105 -19.32 6.76 9.51
CA ALA A 105 -18.83 6.85 10.88
C ALA A 105 -18.04 8.13 11.12
N VAL A 106 -17.12 8.52 10.23
CA VAL A 106 -16.34 9.76 10.37
C VAL A 106 -17.25 11.00 10.37
N ILE A 107 -18.24 11.04 9.48
CA ILE A 107 -19.19 12.16 9.42
C ILE A 107 -20.03 12.23 10.70
N LEU A 108 -20.56 11.10 11.17
CA LEU A 108 -21.41 11.06 12.36
C LEU A 108 -20.60 11.40 13.63
N VAL A 109 -19.42 10.81 13.77
CA VAL A 109 -18.46 11.12 14.85
C VAL A 109 -18.11 12.60 14.82
N GLY A 110 -17.72 13.14 13.67
CA GLY A 110 -17.41 14.56 13.52
C GLY A 110 -18.59 15.47 13.87
N PHE A 111 -19.80 15.13 13.41
CA PHE A 111 -21.02 15.89 13.68
C PHE A 111 -21.36 15.97 15.17
N VAL A 112 -21.04 14.93 15.96
CA VAL A 112 -21.29 14.90 17.40
C VAL A 112 -20.13 15.46 18.21
N LEU A 113 -18.88 15.07 17.91
CA LEU A 113 -17.70 15.51 18.64
C LEU A 113 -17.40 17.00 18.42
N TYR A 114 -17.56 17.51 17.20
CA TYR A 114 -17.25 18.90 16.90
C TYR A 114 -18.03 19.90 17.76
N PRO A 115 -19.38 19.85 17.84
CA PRO A 115 -20.12 20.75 18.73
C PRO A 115 -19.81 20.51 20.21
N ALA A 116 -19.54 19.26 20.62
CA ALA A 116 -19.16 18.97 22.00
C ALA A 116 -17.82 19.63 22.39
N VAL A 117 -16.81 19.53 21.53
CA VAL A 117 -15.50 20.18 21.73
C VAL A 117 -15.64 21.70 21.69
N TRP A 118 -16.45 22.23 20.78
CA TRP A 118 -16.70 23.68 20.70
C TRP A 118 -17.35 24.23 21.99
N LEU A 119 -18.38 23.54 22.51
CA LEU A 119 -19.00 23.91 23.78
C LEU A 119 -18.04 23.78 24.96
N PHE A 120 -17.22 22.72 24.98
CA PHE A 120 -16.18 22.54 25.98
C PHE A 120 -15.16 23.69 25.94
N ALA A 121 -14.72 24.11 24.75
CA ALA A 121 -13.77 25.21 24.59
C ALA A 121 -14.36 26.54 25.08
N ILE A 122 -15.64 26.79 24.81
CA ILE A 122 -16.36 27.95 25.37
C ILE A 122 -16.35 27.89 26.89
N TYR A 123 -16.74 26.75 27.47
CA TYR A 123 -16.75 26.56 28.92
C TYR A 123 -15.37 26.77 29.54
N ASP A 124 -14.32 26.18 28.96
CA ASP A 124 -12.94 26.34 29.43
C ASP A 124 -12.53 27.82 29.42
N ALA A 125 -12.77 28.54 28.32
CA ALA A 125 -12.49 29.97 28.22
C ALA A 125 -13.23 30.81 29.29
N TYR A 126 -14.51 30.51 29.54
CA TYR A 126 -15.28 31.18 30.61
C TYR A 126 -14.69 30.90 32.00
N THR A 127 -14.36 29.65 32.31
CA THR A 127 -13.79 29.31 33.64
C THR A 127 -12.40 29.90 33.85
N VAL A 128 -11.60 30.01 32.79
CA VAL A 128 -10.26 30.64 32.85
C VAL A 128 -10.39 32.14 33.09
N ALA A 129 -11.32 32.82 32.41
CA ALA A 129 -11.55 34.25 32.62
C ALA A 129 -11.99 34.57 34.07
N GLU A 130 -12.83 33.74 34.66
CA GLU A 130 -13.26 33.88 36.06
C GLU A 130 -12.08 33.72 37.04
N ARG A 131 -11.23 32.70 36.82
CA ARG A 131 -10.04 32.47 37.66
C ARG A 131 -9.04 33.63 37.61
N GLN A 132 -8.89 34.25 36.45
CA GLN A 132 -8.01 35.42 36.30
C GLN A 132 -8.58 36.64 37.02
N SER A 133 -9.89 36.86 36.95
CA SER A 133 -10.57 37.97 37.64
C SER A 133 -10.44 37.85 39.17
N ALA A 134 -10.61 36.64 39.71
CA ALA A 134 -10.41 36.36 41.13
C ALA A 134 -8.94 36.48 41.59
N THR A 135 -7.97 36.33 40.68
CA THR A 135 -6.54 36.47 41.00
C THR A 135 -6.07 37.92 40.89
N GLY A 136 -6.44 38.60 39.80
CA GLY A 136 -6.14 40.02 39.62
C GLY A 136 -6.75 40.90 40.72
N GLY A 137 -7.94 40.56 41.23
CA GLY A 137 -8.51 41.23 42.40
C GLY A 137 -7.69 41.04 43.68
N ARG A 138 -7.14 39.84 43.91
CA ARG A 138 -6.27 39.55 45.08
C ARG A 138 -4.95 40.31 45.00
N ASP A 139 -4.34 40.37 43.82
CA ASP A 139 -3.08 41.08 43.62
C ASP A 139 -3.26 42.60 43.72
N ALA A 140 -4.38 43.14 43.21
CA ALA A 140 -4.75 44.54 43.39
C ALA A 140 -4.93 44.90 44.87
N MET A 141 -5.65 44.07 45.64
CA MET A 141 -5.85 44.28 47.08
C MET A 141 -4.52 44.28 47.85
N ARG A 142 -3.64 43.29 47.59
CA ARG A 142 -2.31 43.20 48.23
C ARG A 142 -1.44 44.43 47.95
N GLY A 143 -1.53 45.01 46.75
CA GLY A 143 -0.83 46.25 46.41
C GLY A 143 -1.31 47.46 47.20
N VAL A 144 -2.63 47.54 47.46
CA VAL A 144 -3.22 48.62 48.28
C VAL A 144 -2.77 48.49 49.73
N ASP A 145 -2.80 47.28 50.30
CA ASP A 145 -2.35 47.04 51.68
C ASP A 145 -0.89 47.45 51.86
N ALA A 146 -0.01 47.04 50.93
CA ALA A 146 1.41 47.39 50.95
C ALA A 146 1.66 48.91 50.87
N ALA A 147 0.84 49.66 50.11
CA ALA A 147 0.94 51.11 50.02
C ALA A 147 0.45 51.82 51.29
N SER A 148 -0.50 51.23 52.03
CA SER A 148 -0.98 51.79 53.29
C SER A 148 0.02 51.63 54.45
N ASP A 149 0.86 50.60 54.41
CA ASP A 149 1.86 50.32 55.46
C ASP A 149 3.11 51.21 55.38
N THR A 150 3.31 51.92 54.27
CA THR A 150 4.37 52.94 54.16
C THR A 150 4.01 54.19 54.97
N LYS A 151 4.28 54.14 56.29
CA LYS A 151 4.21 55.28 57.19
C LYS A 151 5.24 56.34 56.77
N PRO A 152 4.85 57.62 56.60
CA PRO A 152 5.80 58.66 56.25
C PRO A 152 6.84 58.84 57.38
N PRO A 153 8.09 59.19 57.04
CA PRO A 153 9.10 59.51 58.05
C PRO A 153 8.57 60.64 58.94
N ARG A 154 8.74 60.48 60.26
CA ARG A 154 8.46 61.56 61.21
C ARG A 154 9.65 62.51 61.16
N ASP A 155 9.39 63.74 60.76
CA ASP A 155 10.35 64.83 60.84
C ASP A 155 10.39 65.30 62.31
N ASP A 156 11.49 64.96 63.00
CA ASP A 156 11.82 65.38 64.37
C ASP A 156 12.63 66.70 64.35
#